data_AF-A0A9W7L9H2-F1
#
_entry.id   AF-A0A9W7L9H2-F1
#
_cell.length_a   1.000
_cell.length_b   1.000
_cell.length_c   1.000
_cell.angle_alpha   90.00
_cell.angle_beta   90.00
_cell.angle_gamma   90.00
#
_symmetry.space_group_name_H-M   'P 1'
#
loop_
_entity.id
_entity.type
_entity.pdbx_description
1 polymer ?
#
loop_
_entity_poly.entity_id
_entity_poly.type
_entity_poly.pdbx_seq_one_letter_code
_entity_poly.pdbx_strand_id
1 'polypeptide(L)'
;MHENFYPFYVFTATRRFMFFLDPKNTGRVSIKKLVCSGVMEELLELGMAGGNGGREGGEGGGGLGGNWFSAENSLRVYSQYLELDKNQNGLLAKEELMQYSGSGRQPMRLTAAFIDRIFDEITTYQSQGVGEGVGKQGKNSGTRKEGEMDYKTFLDFVLAMENKNTLPGLQYLWKLLSLGQDHMDSFTINYFFRDIVGVLKENGIENIKTEDVQDEIFDMISPVCGDRITFDELWKSGCGETVVEMLIDINGFWGYENRENYAEENEEYDEEVEGLMTA
;
A
#
# COMPACT_ATOMS: atom_id res chain seq x y z
N MET A 1 25.36 3.64 -11.94
CA MET A 1 23.96 3.59 -12.42
C MET A 1 23.99 3.52 -13.94
N HIS A 2 23.18 2.67 -14.57
CA HIS A 2 22.96 2.73 -16.03
C HIS A 2 22.41 4.13 -16.39
N GLU A 3 22.85 4.72 -17.51
CA GLU A 3 22.40 6.05 -17.95
C GLU A 3 20.87 6.15 -18.08
N ASN A 4 20.21 5.02 -18.40
CA ASN A 4 18.75 4.93 -18.52
C ASN A 4 18.01 4.99 -17.18
N PHE A 5 18.66 4.68 -16.05
CA PHE A 5 18.02 4.66 -14.72
C PHE A 5 18.00 6.03 -14.04
N TYR A 6 18.95 6.90 -14.39
CA TYR A 6 19.09 8.20 -13.72
C TYR A 6 17.80 9.06 -13.74
N PRO A 7 17.05 9.16 -14.87
CA PRO A 7 15.77 9.87 -14.87
C PRO A 7 14.75 9.28 -13.90
N PHE A 8 14.67 7.95 -13.79
CA PHE A 8 13.76 7.26 -12.87
C PHE A 8 14.15 7.49 -11.41
N TYR A 9 15.44 7.48 -11.08
CA TYR A 9 15.92 7.83 -9.75
C TYR A 9 15.50 9.25 -9.33
N VAL A 10 15.77 10.25 -10.19
CA VAL A 10 15.41 11.65 -9.92
C VAL A 10 13.89 11.78 -9.76
N PHE A 11 13.13 11.06 -10.58
CA PHE A 11 11.69 11.05 -10.52
C PHE A 11 11.16 10.44 -9.22
N THR A 12 11.66 9.28 -8.81
CA THR A 12 11.31 8.60 -7.55
C THR A 12 11.62 9.48 -6.34
N ALA A 13 12.82 10.05 -6.27
CA ALA A 13 13.22 10.97 -5.20
C ALA A 13 12.32 12.22 -5.15
N THR A 14 12.02 12.82 -6.31
CA THR A 14 11.12 13.97 -6.38
C THR A 14 9.70 13.60 -5.95
N ARG A 15 9.21 12.42 -6.34
CA ARG A 15 7.86 11.98 -6.00
C ARG A 15 7.72 11.71 -4.50
N ARG A 16 8.75 11.16 -3.84
CA ARG A 16 8.80 11.03 -2.37
C ARG A 16 8.51 12.37 -1.69
N PHE A 17 9.18 13.46 -2.08
CA PHE A 17 8.85 14.79 -1.53
C PHE A 17 7.42 15.24 -1.83
N MET A 18 6.97 15.12 -3.09
CA MET A 18 5.67 15.64 -3.50
C MET A 18 4.51 14.88 -2.83
N PHE A 19 4.64 13.57 -2.62
CA PHE A 19 3.62 12.75 -1.97
C PHE A 19 3.34 13.22 -0.54
N PHE A 20 4.39 13.47 0.26
CA PHE A 20 4.21 13.89 1.67
C PHE A 20 3.99 15.40 1.84
N LEU A 21 4.58 16.24 0.98
CA LEU A 21 4.63 17.69 1.20
C LEU A 21 3.62 18.48 0.35
N ASP A 22 3.05 17.85 -0.68
CA ASP A 22 2.05 18.45 -1.57
C ASP A 22 0.82 17.51 -1.76
N PRO A 23 0.10 17.15 -0.69
CA PRO A 23 -1.06 16.26 -0.78
C PRO A 23 -2.21 16.81 -1.65
N LYS A 24 -2.20 18.12 -1.92
CA LYS A 24 -3.18 18.79 -2.79
C LYS A 24 -2.77 18.82 -4.27
N ASN A 25 -1.63 18.21 -4.63
CA ASN A 25 -1.07 18.19 -5.99
C ASN A 25 -0.99 19.59 -6.63
N THR A 26 -0.56 20.59 -5.86
CA THR A 26 -0.39 21.98 -6.34
C THR A 26 0.85 22.17 -7.20
N GLY A 27 1.77 21.20 -7.20
CA GLY A 27 3.08 21.29 -7.83
C GLY A 27 4.07 22.16 -7.04
N ARG A 28 3.74 22.55 -5.79
CA ARG A 28 4.52 23.53 -5.01
C ARG A 28 4.68 23.08 -3.56
N VAL A 29 5.91 23.14 -3.07
CA VAL A 29 6.25 22.84 -1.67
C VAL A 29 6.80 24.09 -1.00
N SER A 30 6.31 24.40 0.21
CA SER A 30 6.87 25.47 1.02
C SER A 30 8.23 25.07 1.58
N ILE A 31 9.23 25.96 1.46
CA ILE A 31 10.57 25.73 2.02
C ILE A 31 10.50 25.43 3.52
N LYS A 32 9.63 26.13 4.27
CA LYS A 32 9.46 25.87 5.70
C LYS A 32 8.96 24.45 5.98
N LYS A 33 8.02 23.94 5.17
CA LYS A 33 7.54 22.56 5.29
C LYS A 33 8.63 21.56 4.93
N LEU A 34 9.38 21.82 3.86
CA LEU A 34 10.47 20.97 3.42
C LEU A 34 11.54 20.81 4.51
N VAL A 35 12.04 21.92 5.04
CA VAL A 35 13.13 21.91 6.04
C VAL A 35 12.73 21.22 7.34
N CYS A 36 11.45 21.25 7.72
CA CYS A 36 10.94 20.62 8.93
C CYS A 36 10.29 19.24 8.68
N SER A 37 10.50 18.63 7.52
CA SER A 37 9.87 17.35 7.17
C SER A 37 10.78 16.15 7.46
N GLY A 38 10.19 15.06 7.93
CA GLY A 38 10.92 13.79 8.07
C GLY A 38 11.47 13.26 6.74
N VAL A 39 10.87 13.64 5.61
CA VAL A 39 11.41 13.31 4.28
C VAL A 39 12.74 14.02 3.99
N MET A 40 12.93 15.24 4.51
CA MET A 40 14.22 15.94 4.40
C MET A 40 15.25 15.32 5.35
N GLU A 41 14.83 14.91 6.55
CA GLU A 41 15.70 14.17 7.49
C GLU A 41 16.20 12.87 6.85
N GLU A 42 15.30 12.09 6.23
CA GLU A 42 15.62 10.86 5.48
C GLU A 42 16.68 11.14 4.38
N LEU A 43 16.56 12.24 3.63
CA LEU A 43 17.58 12.61 2.63
C LEU A 43 18.93 12.97 3.27
N LEU A 44 18.92 13.69 4.40
CA LEU A 44 20.12 14.12 5.10
C LEU A 44 20.88 12.93 5.71
N GLU A 45 20.16 11.94 6.25
CA GLU A 45 20.73 10.69 6.79
C GLU A 45 21.57 9.97 5.73
N LEU A 46 21.05 9.85 4.50
CA LEU A 46 21.79 9.26 3.38
C LEU A 46 23.09 10.01 3.09
N GLY A 47 23.06 11.35 3.14
CA GLY A 47 24.23 12.19 2.93
C GLY A 47 25.29 12.03 4.03
N MET A 48 24.87 11.87 5.29
CA MET A 48 25.78 11.63 6.41
C MET A 48 26.41 10.24 6.36
N ALA A 49 25.63 9.22 5.97
CA ALA A 49 26.11 7.85 5.82
C ALA A 49 27.15 7.69 4.70
N GLY A 50 27.06 8.48 3.62
CA GLY A 50 28.05 8.48 2.54
C GLY A 50 29.38 9.18 2.86
N GLY A 51 29.45 9.97 3.94
CA GLY A 51 30.62 10.79 4.29
C GLY A 51 31.63 10.14 5.23
N ASN A 52 31.25 9.09 5.95
CA ASN A 52 32.12 8.38 6.88
C ASN A 52 32.29 6.94 6.37
N GLY A 53 33.47 6.64 5.82
CA GLY A 53 33.76 5.33 5.23
C GLY A 53 33.34 4.18 6.15
N GLY A 54 32.47 3.32 5.64
CA GLY A 54 32.13 1.98 6.14
C GLY A 54 32.32 1.79 7.64
N ARG A 55 31.34 2.21 8.43
CA ARG A 55 31.16 1.65 9.77
C ARG A 55 29.74 1.13 9.87
N GLU A 56 29.64 -0.20 9.79
CA GLU A 56 28.62 -0.97 10.49
C GLU A 56 28.44 -0.34 11.88
N GLY A 57 27.26 0.20 12.14
CA GLY A 57 27.04 1.05 13.30
C GLY A 57 25.58 1.09 13.70
N GLY A 58 25.20 0.20 14.60
CA GLY A 58 24.08 0.36 15.52
C GLY A 58 22.92 -0.60 15.27
N GLU A 59 22.68 -1.50 16.23
CA GLU A 59 21.49 -2.35 16.38
C GLU A 59 20.20 -1.54 16.67
N GLY A 60 20.05 -0.37 16.06
CA GLY A 60 18.95 0.56 16.28
C GLY A 60 18.52 1.23 14.99
N GLY A 61 17.69 0.52 14.20
CA GLY A 61 16.82 1.12 13.18
C GLY A 61 17.39 1.18 11.76
N GLY A 62 17.10 0.16 10.95
CA GLY A 62 17.03 0.20 9.49
C GLY A 62 18.34 0.50 8.74
N GLY A 63 18.96 -0.53 8.14
CA GLY A 63 20.05 -0.30 7.19
C GLY A 63 19.68 0.66 6.05
N LEU A 64 20.69 1.26 5.40
CA LEU A 64 20.52 2.22 4.29
C LEU A 64 19.62 1.70 3.14
N GLY A 65 19.43 0.39 3.02
CA GLY A 65 18.51 -0.23 2.06
C GLY A 65 17.04 0.14 2.25
N GLY A 66 16.63 0.64 3.42
CA GLY A 66 15.27 1.14 3.67
C GLY A 66 15.05 2.61 3.30
N ASN A 67 16.12 3.38 3.06
CA ASN A 67 16.01 4.81 2.78
C ASN A 67 15.52 5.05 1.34
N TRP A 68 14.43 5.79 1.17
CA TRP A 68 13.80 6.04 -0.12
C TRP A 68 14.66 6.84 -1.10
N PHE A 69 15.62 7.61 -0.62
CA PHE A 69 16.58 8.35 -1.45
C PHE A 69 17.79 7.51 -1.85
N SER A 70 17.96 6.30 -1.31
CA SER A 70 19.04 5.43 -1.73
C SER A 70 18.82 4.97 -3.18
N ALA A 71 19.93 4.84 -3.92
CA ALA A 71 19.91 4.29 -5.27
C ALA A 71 19.38 2.84 -5.29
N GLU A 72 19.67 2.08 -4.23
CA GLU A 72 19.24 0.70 -4.05
C GLU A 72 17.73 0.61 -3.91
N ASN A 73 17.12 1.41 -3.03
CA ASN A 73 15.67 1.41 -2.87
C ASN A 73 14.93 1.93 -4.11
N SER A 74 15.48 2.98 -4.75
CA SER A 74 14.92 3.47 -6.02
C SER A 74 14.99 2.40 -7.12
N LEU A 75 16.08 1.62 -7.16
CA LEU A 75 16.23 0.52 -8.11
C LEU A 75 15.27 -0.62 -7.78
N ARG A 76 15.08 -0.96 -6.50
CA ARG A 76 14.09 -1.96 -6.05
C ARG A 76 12.69 -1.62 -6.57
N VAL A 77 12.21 -0.40 -6.33
CA VAL A 77 10.84 0.01 -6.75
C VAL A 77 10.72 0.04 -8.27
N TYR A 78 11.78 0.47 -8.98
CA TYR A 78 11.79 0.44 -10.44
C TYR A 78 11.81 -0.99 -11.00
N SER A 79 12.60 -1.89 -10.42
CA SER A 79 12.62 -3.32 -10.80
C SER A 79 11.28 -3.98 -10.57
N GLN A 80 10.61 -3.71 -9.44
CA GLN A 80 9.25 -4.20 -9.18
C GLN A 80 8.28 -3.77 -10.29
N TYR A 81 8.34 -2.51 -10.74
CA TYR A 81 7.52 -2.03 -11.86
C TYR A 81 7.78 -2.81 -13.15
N LEU A 82 9.05 -3.00 -13.52
CA LEU A 82 9.44 -3.74 -14.72
C LEU A 82 9.09 -5.23 -14.65
N GLU A 83 9.10 -5.81 -13.46
CA GLU A 83 8.70 -7.21 -13.25
C GLU A 83 7.20 -7.40 -13.42
N LEU A 84 6.38 -6.39 -13.10
CA LEU A 84 4.93 -6.42 -13.29
C LEU A 84 4.54 -6.16 -14.75
N ASP A 85 5.22 -5.26 -15.46
CA ASP A 85 4.98 -4.93 -16.87
C ASP A 85 5.46 -6.08 -17.79
N LYS A 86 4.64 -7.13 -17.92
CA LYS A 86 4.98 -8.34 -18.67
C LYS A 86 5.00 -8.09 -20.17
N ASN A 87 4.13 -7.19 -20.64
CA ASN A 87 4.02 -6.87 -22.06
C ASN A 87 5.03 -5.79 -22.51
N GLN A 88 5.75 -5.17 -21.56
CA GLN A 88 6.78 -4.15 -21.76
C GLN A 88 6.27 -2.91 -22.50
N ASN A 89 5.00 -2.56 -22.33
CA ASN A 89 4.39 -1.39 -22.95
C ASN A 89 4.62 -0.10 -22.14
N GLY A 90 5.24 -0.21 -20.95
CA GLY A 90 5.54 0.90 -20.07
C GLY A 90 4.36 1.36 -19.22
N LEU A 91 3.28 0.57 -19.14
CA LEU A 91 2.08 0.77 -18.34
C LEU A 91 1.70 -0.55 -17.65
N LEU A 92 0.96 -0.50 -16.55
CA LEU A 92 0.46 -1.68 -15.85
C LEU A 92 -1.06 -1.83 -16.02
N ALA A 93 -1.48 -2.97 -16.54
CA ALA A 93 -2.87 -3.39 -16.52
C ALA A 93 -3.29 -3.90 -15.12
N LYS A 94 -4.60 -4.12 -14.93
CA LYS A 94 -5.14 -4.67 -13.68
C LYS A 94 -4.52 -6.01 -13.34
N GLU A 95 -4.43 -6.91 -14.32
CA GLU A 95 -3.91 -8.27 -14.18
C GLU A 95 -2.43 -8.29 -13.83
N GLU A 96 -1.68 -7.27 -14.28
CA GLU A 96 -0.27 -7.08 -13.94
C GLU A 96 -0.15 -6.57 -12.51
N LEU A 97 -0.93 -5.55 -12.13
CA LEU A 97 -0.88 -5.01 -10.76
C LEU A 97 -1.36 -6.03 -9.71
N MET A 98 -2.27 -6.95 -10.05
CA MET A 98 -2.68 -8.05 -9.17
C MET A 98 -1.51 -8.93 -8.70
N GLN A 99 -0.39 -8.96 -9.44
CA GLN A 99 0.81 -9.72 -9.05
C GLN A 99 1.73 -8.95 -8.11
N TYR A 100 1.38 -7.72 -7.72
CA TYR A 100 2.15 -6.96 -6.75
C TYR A 100 2.15 -7.63 -5.39
N SER A 101 3.35 -8.01 -4.92
CA SER A 101 3.56 -8.76 -3.68
C SER A 101 4.06 -7.90 -2.51
N GLY A 102 4.14 -6.59 -2.68
CA GLY A 102 4.69 -5.71 -1.66
C GLY A 102 6.20 -5.85 -1.46
N SER A 103 6.69 -5.21 -0.40
CA SER A 103 8.12 -5.19 -0.03
C SER A 103 8.34 -5.62 1.43
N GLY A 104 7.29 -6.13 2.07
CA GLY A 104 7.32 -6.61 3.46
C GLY A 104 7.98 -7.99 3.58
N ARG A 105 8.10 -8.49 4.82
CA ARG A 105 8.65 -9.82 5.10
C ARG A 105 7.77 -10.94 4.54
N GLN A 106 6.45 -10.74 4.57
CA GLN A 106 5.48 -11.65 3.99
C GLN A 106 4.99 -11.09 2.66
N PRO A 107 4.89 -11.92 1.61
CA PRO A 107 4.32 -11.47 0.35
C PRO A 107 2.84 -11.14 0.56
N MET A 108 2.45 -9.97 0.07
CA MET A 108 1.06 -9.53 0.05
C MET A 108 0.33 -10.18 -1.13
N ARG A 109 -0.96 -10.42 -0.97
CA ARG A 109 -1.86 -10.84 -2.06
C ARG A 109 -3.09 -9.94 -2.08
N LEU A 110 -3.04 -8.92 -2.94
CA LEU A 110 -4.12 -7.94 -3.05
C LEU A 110 -5.44 -8.54 -3.52
N THR A 111 -6.54 -8.01 -2.99
CA THR A 111 -7.91 -8.34 -3.43
C THR A 111 -8.22 -7.70 -4.78
N ALA A 112 -8.93 -8.42 -5.64
CA ALA A 112 -9.46 -7.89 -6.90
C ALA A 112 -10.37 -6.68 -6.65
N ALA A 113 -11.17 -6.72 -5.57
CA ALA A 113 -11.99 -5.58 -5.15
C ALA A 113 -11.15 -4.31 -4.92
N PHE A 114 -10.00 -4.42 -4.25
CA PHE A 114 -9.12 -3.27 -4.04
C PHE A 114 -8.43 -2.81 -5.33
N ILE A 115 -7.97 -3.74 -6.17
CA ILE A 115 -7.39 -3.41 -7.48
C ILE A 115 -8.42 -2.67 -8.36
N ASP A 116 -9.67 -3.12 -8.39
CA ASP A 116 -10.73 -2.41 -9.13
C ASP A 116 -10.88 -0.97 -8.67
N ARG A 117 -10.86 -0.74 -7.35
CA ARG A 117 -10.93 0.61 -6.76
C ARG A 117 -9.75 1.48 -7.18
N ILE A 118 -8.54 0.94 -7.27
CA ILE A 118 -7.37 1.67 -7.76
C ILE A 118 -7.65 2.24 -9.16
N PHE A 119 -8.08 1.40 -10.09
CA PHE A 119 -8.30 1.79 -11.47
C PHE A 119 -9.56 2.64 -11.69
N ASP A 120 -10.52 2.58 -10.76
CA ASP A 120 -11.72 3.43 -10.79
C ASP A 120 -11.47 4.85 -10.23
N GLU A 121 -10.67 4.98 -9.18
CA GLU A 121 -10.51 6.24 -8.44
C GLU A 121 -9.24 7.03 -8.75
N ILE A 122 -8.19 6.34 -9.19
CA ILE A 122 -6.92 6.97 -9.52
C ILE A 122 -6.87 7.19 -11.02
N THR A 123 -6.37 8.37 -11.41
CA THR A 123 -6.26 8.73 -12.82
C THR A 123 -5.30 7.77 -13.52
N THR A 124 -5.87 6.91 -14.36
CA THR A 124 -5.16 5.96 -15.22
C THR A 124 -5.17 6.45 -16.66
N TYR A 125 -4.18 6.05 -17.46
CA TYR A 125 -4.18 6.33 -18.89
C TYR A 125 -5.26 5.47 -19.54
N GLN A 126 -6.19 6.09 -20.25
CA GLN A 126 -7.10 5.33 -21.08
C GLN A 126 -6.33 4.82 -22.29
N SER A 127 -6.21 3.50 -22.43
CA SER A 127 -5.57 2.90 -23.58
C SER A 127 -6.25 3.38 -24.87
N GLN A 128 -5.56 4.25 -25.62
CA GLN A 128 -5.98 4.63 -26.96
C GLN A 128 -5.72 3.44 -27.88
N GLY A 129 -6.64 2.48 -27.85
CA GLY A 129 -6.68 1.42 -28.85
C GLY A 129 -6.59 2.06 -30.25
N VAL A 130 -5.58 1.67 -31.01
CA VAL A 130 -5.41 2.02 -32.42
C VAL A 130 -6.66 1.53 -33.15
N GLY A 131 -7.59 2.43 -33.36
CA GLY A 131 -8.88 2.17 -33.99
C GLY A 131 -9.47 3.51 -34.42
N GLU A 132 -9.26 3.85 -35.68
CA GLU A 132 -9.88 4.98 -36.36
C GLU A 132 -11.39 5.00 -36.13
N GLY A 133 -11.96 6.14 -35.73
CA GLY A 133 -13.41 6.26 -35.66
C GLY A 133 -13.93 7.48 -34.90
N VAL A 134 -14.26 8.51 -35.67
CA VAL A 134 -15.02 9.69 -35.23
C VAL A 134 -16.41 9.29 -34.69
N GLY A 135 -16.80 9.83 -33.53
CA GLY A 135 -18.20 10.22 -33.29
C GLY A 135 -18.93 9.70 -32.04
N LYS A 136 -19.39 10.69 -31.26
CA LYS A 136 -20.66 10.79 -30.50
C LYS A 136 -20.83 10.10 -29.14
N GLN A 137 -21.17 10.97 -28.18
CA GLN A 137 -21.79 10.68 -26.89
C GLN A 137 -23.01 9.76 -27.03
N GLY A 138 -23.03 8.70 -26.22
CA GLY A 138 -24.20 7.84 -25.98
C GLY A 138 -24.10 7.20 -24.61
N LYS A 139 -25.12 7.42 -23.77
CA LYS A 139 -25.33 6.71 -22.50
C LYS A 139 -25.73 5.26 -22.78
N ASN A 140 -25.08 4.31 -22.11
CA ASN A 140 -25.59 3.05 -21.54
C ASN A 140 -24.54 1.92 -21.64
N SER A 141 -24.25 1.32 -20.49
CA SER A 141 -23.74 -0.06 -20.32
C SER A 141 -22.69 -0.49 -21.35
N GLY A 142 -21.49 0.11 -21.29
CA GLY A 142 -20.34 -0.31 -22.07
C GLY A 142 -19.15 -0.47 -21.15
N THR A 143 -18.48 -1.62 -21.24
CA THR A 143 -17.19 -1.92 -20.61
C THR A 143 -16.32 -0.68 -20.67
N ARG A 144 -16.11 -0.03 -19.51
CA ARG A 144 -15.16 1.07 -19.38
C ARG A 144 -13.83 0.48 -19.85
N LYS A 145 -13.22 1.02 -20.90
CA LYS A 145 -11.88 0.57 -21.31
C LYS A 145 -11.01 0.57 -20.06
N GLU A 146 -10.40 -0.57 -19.76
CA GLU A 146 -9.51 -0.71 -18.62
C GLU A 146 -8.41 0.33 -18.74
N GLY A 147 -8.29 1.16 -17.71
CA GLY A 147 -7.20 2.11 -17.62
C GLY A 147 -5.90 1.35 -17.38
N GLU A 148 -4.79 1.92 -17.81
CA GLU A 148 -3.45 1.41 -17.53
C GLU A 148 -2.71 2.40 -16.61
N MET A 149 -1.90 1.88 -15.69
CA MET A 149 -1.19 2.65 -14.67
C MET A 149 0.23 2.94 -15.13
N ASP A 150 0.61 4.22 -15.19
CA ASP A 150 1.99 4.60 -15.49
C ASP A 150 2.91 4.50 -14.24
N TYR A 151 4.22 4.58 -14.47
CA TYR A 151 5.21 4.53 -13.38
C TYR A 151 4.98 5.59 -12.30
N LYS A 152 4.52 6.80 -12.67
CA LYS A 152 4.21 7.85 -11.70
C LYS A 152 3.09 7.43 -10.74
N THR A 153 2.03 6.87 -11.30
CA THR A 153 0.87 6.42 -10.54
C THR A 153 1.22 5.22 -9.68
N PHE A 154 2.04 4.30 -10.22
CA PHE A 154 2.60 3.18 -9.47
C PHE A 154 3.46 3.66 -8.28
N LEU A 155 4.29 4.69 -8.45
CA LEU A 155 5.06 5.26 -7.34
C LEU A 155 4.16 5.80 -6.22
N ASP A 156 3.08 6.51 -6.57
CA ASP A 156 2.13 6.99 -5.57
C ASP A 156 1.47 5.83 -4.80
N PHE A 157 1.15 4.76 -5.52
CA PHE A 157 0.62 3.53 -4.94
C PHE A 157 1.62 2.87 -3.98
N VAL A 158 2.86 2.62 -4.40
CA VAL A 158 3.88 2.01 -3.54
C VAL A 158 4.19 2.89 -2.32
N LEU A 159 4.27 4.21 -2.50
CA LEU A 159 4.45 5.15 -1.39
C LEU A 159 3.31 5.05 -0.38
N ALA A 160 2.07 4.95 -0.82
CA ALA A 160 0.94 4.75 0.09
C ALA A 160 1.02 3.40 0.82
N MET A 161 1.31 2.32 0.08
CA MET A 161 1.38 0.95 0.61
C MET A 161 2.52 0.73 1.61
N GLU A 162 3.66 1.38 1.42
CA GLU A 162 4.80 1.29 2.35
C GLU A 162 4.70 2.28 3.52
N ASN A 163 3.71 3.19 3.53
CA ASN A 163 3.56 4.24 4.55
C ASN A 163 2.10 4.36 5.04
N LYS A 164 1.41 3.23 5.23
CA LYS A 164 0.00 3.15 5.64
C LYS A 164 -0.28 3.81 6.98
N ASN A 165 0.70 3.84 7.87
CA ASN A 165 0.67 4.50 9.17
C ASN A 165 0.88 6.03 9.11
N THR A 166 1.11 6.60 7.94
CA THR A 166 1.26 8.05 7.77
C THR A 166 -0.02 8.69 7.24
N LEU A 167 -0.25 9.96 7.58
CA LEU A 167 -1.45 10.67 7.13
C LEU A 167 -1.62 10.65 5.59
N PRO A 168 -0.59 10.97 4.77
CA PRO A 168 -0.74 10.93 3.31
C PRO A 168 -1.00 9.53 2.76
N GLY A 169 -0.32 8.51 3.30
CA GLY A 169 -0.54 7.12 2.90
C GLY A 169 -1.95 6.64 3.21
N LEU A 170 -2.40 6.85 4.45
CA LEU A 170 -3.76 6.48 4.87
C LEU A 170 -4.83 7.27 4.10
N GLN A 171 -4.62 8.56 3.80
CA GLN A 171 -5.55 9.35 2.99
C GLN A 171 -5.70 8.80 1.57
N TYR A 172 -4.58 8.40 0.95
CA TYR A 172 -4.59 7.78 -0.37
C TYR A 172 -5.44 6.50 -0.34
N LEU A 173 -5.23 5.63 0.65
CA LEU A 173 -5.92 4.36 0.79
C LEU A 173 -7.40 4.54 1.18
N TRP A 174 -7.70 5.51 2.04
CA TRP A 174 -9.07 5.88 2.39
C TRP A 174 -9.91 6.25 1.16
N LYS A 175 -9.33 6.98 0.20
CA LYS A 175 -10.03 7.33 -1.05
C LYS A 175 -10.48 6.08 -1.81
N LEU A 176 -9.68 5.02 -1.78
CA LEU A 176 -9.98 3.74 -2.44
C LEU A 176 -11.03 2.96 -1.65
N LEU A 177 -10.88 2.90 -0.33
CA LEU A 177 -11.69 2.09 0.57
C LEU A 177 -13.09 2.66 0.83
N SER A 178 -13.24 3.98 0.92
CA SER A 178 -14.51 4.64 1.26
C SER A 178 -15.62 4.52 0.20
N LEU A 179 -15.37 3.89 -0.94
CA LEU A 179 -16.33 3.76 -2.05
C LEU A 179 -16.96 5.09 -2.50
N GLY A 180 -16.23 6.20 -2.32
CA GLY A 180 -16.71 7.56 -2.63
C GLY A 180 -17.62 8.18 -1.56
N GLN A 181 -17.78 7.54 -0.41
CA GLN A 181 -18.51 8.04 0.75
C GLN A 181 -17.59 8.80 1.72
N ASP A 182 -18.19 9.53 2.66
CA ASP A 182 -17.50 10.23 3.74
C ASP A 182 -17.22 9.34 4.96
N HIS A 183 -17.75 8.12 4.96
CA HIS A 183 -17.58 7.11 6.01
C HIS A 183 -17.46 5.70 5.40
N MET A 184 -16.97 4.76 6.20
CA MET A 184 -17.06 3.33 5.96
C MET A 184 -18.02 2.71 6.97
N ASP A 185 -18.89 1.85 6.48
CA ASP A 185 -19.89 1.12 7.26
C ASP A 185 -19.74 -0.40 7.04
N SER A 186 -20.63 -1.19 7.65
CA SER A 186 -20.60 -2.65 7.48
C SER A 186 -20.74 -3.07 6.02
N PHE A 187 -21.47 -2.32 5.19
CA PHE A 187 -21.56 -2.60 3.76
C PHE A 187 -20.20 -2.44 3.07
N THR A 188 -19.50 -1.35 3.37
CA THR A 188 -18.18 -1.04 2.80
C THR A 188 -17.13 -2.08 3.20
N ILE A 189 -17.11 -2.48 4.47
CA ILE A 189 -16.20 -3.54 4.95
C ILE A 189 -16.51 -4.88 4.26
N ASN A 190 -17.78 -5.28 4.24
CA ASN A 190 -18.20 -6.54 3.62
C ASN A 190 -17.97 -6.58 2.10
N TYR A 191 -17.97 -5.43 1.43
CA TYR A 191 -17.62 -5.34 0.00
C TYR A 191 -16.21 -5.90 -0.27
N PHE A 192 -15.24 -5.57 0.59
CA PHE A 192 -13.87 -6.06 0.46
C PHE A 192 -13.73 -7.51 0.96
N PHE A 193 -14.35 -7.85 2.10
CA PHE A 193 -14.30 -9.21 2.65
C PHE A 193 -14.87 -10.27 1.70
N ARG A 194 -15.86 -9.91 0.88
CA ARG A 194 -16.45 -10.86 -0.10
C ARG A 194 -15.39 -11.51 -0.99
N ASP A 195 -14.42 -10.74 -1.46
CA ASP A 195 -13.38 -11.24 -2.35
C ASP A 195 -12.38 -12.13 -1.60
N ILE A 196 -11.99 -11.71 -0.40
CA ILE A 196 -11.13 -12.49 0.52
C ILE A 196 -11.77 -13.84 0.82
N VAL A 197 -13.05 -13.84 1.21
CA VAL A 197 -13.82 -15.06 1.50
C VAL A 197 -13.91 -15.97 0.27
N GLY A 198 -14.13 -15.40 -0.91
CA GLY A 198 -14.16 -16.16 -2.17
C GLY A 198 -12.85 -16.93 -2.37
N VAL A 199 -11.72 -16.23 -2.26
CA VAL A 199 -10.40 -16.84 -2.41
C VAL A 199 -10.12 -17.88 -1.33
N LEU A 200 -10.39 -17.61 -0.07
CA LEU A 200 -10.13 -18.55 1.02
C LEU A 200 -10.96 -19.84 0.87
N LYS A 201 -12.22 -19.73 0.45
CA LYS A 201 -13.09 -20.90 0.16
C LYS A 201 -12.60 -21.72 -1.01
N GLU A 202 -12.12 -21.08 -2.08
CA GLU A 202 -11.48 -21.79 -3.20
C GLU A 202 -10.23 -22.58 -2.78
N ASN A 203 -9.56 -22.13 -1.71
CA ASN A 203 -8.42 -22.81 -1.10
C ASN A 203 -8.83 -23.82 0.00
N GLY A 204 -10.12 -24.12 0.14
CA GLY A 204 -10.64 -25.15 1.06
C GLY A 204 -10.89 -24.67 2.49
N ILE A 205 -10.86 -23.36 2.74
CA ILE A 205 -11.13 -22.78 4.07
C ILE A 205 -12.61 -22.36 4.13
N GLU A 206 -13.40 -23.08 4.94
CA GLU A 206 -14.87 -22.88 4.98
C GLU A 206 -15.35 -22.00 6.15
N ASN A 207 -14.69 -22.06 7.30
CA ASN A 207 -15.11 -21.39 8.54
C ASN A 207 -14.36 -20.08 8.76
N ILE A 208 -14.71 -19.06 7.97
CA ILE A 208 -14.08 -17.73 8.03
C ILE A 208 -14.92 -16.80 8.90
N LYS A 209 -14.33 -16.19 9.92
CA LYS A 209 -15.00 -15.38 10.94
C LYS A 209 -15.11 -13.91 10.56
N THR A 210 -15.71 -13.60 9.41
CA THR A 210 -15.79 -12.21 8.92
C THR A 210 -16.62 -11.28 9.81
N GLU A 211 -17.64 -11.82 10.48
CA GLU A 211 -18.48 -11.04 11.41
C GLU A 211 -17.67 -10.62 12.65
N ASP A 212 -16.94 -11.56 13.26
CA ASP A 212 -16.06 -11.28 14.40
C ASP A 212 -14.98 -10.25 14.03
N VAL A 213 -14.31 -10.42 12.88
CA VAL A 213 -13.28 -9.47 12.41
C VAL A 213 -13.89 -8.09 12.11
N GLN A 214 -15.13 -8.03 11.60
CA GLN A 214 -15.83 -6.77 11.40
C GLN A 214 -16.12 -6.06 12.73
N ASP A 215 -16.64 -6.79 13.72
CA ASP A 215 -16.92 -6.24 15.04
C ASP A 215 -15.63 -5.74 15.71
N GLU A 216 -14.52 -6.48 15.59
CA GLU A 216 -13.21 -6.05 16.06
C GLU A 216 -12.72 -4.76 15.37
N ILE A 217 -12.96 -4.58 14.06
CA ILE A 217 -12.65 -3.32 13.37
C ILE A 217 -13.42 -2.15 14.00
N PHE A 218 -14.71 -2.34 14.27
CA PHE A 218 -15.53 -1.31 14.90
C PHE A 218 -15.10 -1.04 16.34
N ASP A 219 -14.73 -2.06 17.11
CA ASP A 219 -14.24 -1.92 18.48
C ASP A 219 -12.90 -1.19 18.52
N MET A 220 -11.95 -1.54 17.63
CA MET A 220 -10.65 -0.88 17.54
C MET A 220 -10.75 0.61 17.23
N ILE A 221 -11.69 1.00 16.37
CA ILE A 221 -11.85 2.40 15.96
C ILE A 221 -12.79 3.15 16.93
N SER A 222 -13.76 2.46 17.51
CA SER A 222 -14.79 3.00 18.40
C SER A 222 -15.47 4.26 17.82
N PRO A 223 -16.15 4.16 16.66
CA PRO A 223 -16.76 5.32 16.00
C PRO A 223 -17.86 5.94 16.85
N VAL A 224 -18.00 7.27 16.77
CA VAL A 224 -18.99 8.03 17.55
C VAL A 224 -20.42 7.74 17.07
N CYS A 225 -20.59 7.56 15.76
CA CYS A 225 -21.84 7.10 15.17
C CYS A 225 -21.67 5.59 14.91
N GLY A 226 -22.26 4.77 15.79
CA GLY A 226 -21.81 3.39 16.07
C GLY A 226 -21.59 2.41 14.91
N ASP A 227 -22.05 2.70 13.69
CA ASP A 227 -21.85 1.88 12.50
C ASP A 227 -21.11 2.61 11.36
N ARG A 228 -20.55 3.80 11.62
CA ARG A 228 -19.92 4.67 10.62
C ARG A 228 -18.56 5.14 11.08
N ILE A 229 -17.53 4.57 10.47
CA ILE A 229 -16.14 5.00 10.65
C ILE A 229 -15.88 6.17 9.71
N THR A 230 -15.39 7.29 10.21
CA THR A 230 -14.87 8.39 9.38
C THR A 230 -13.35 8.29 9.23
N PHE A 231 -12.79 9.03 8.26
CA PHE A 231 -11.33 9.11 8.09
C PHE A 231 -10.61 9.61 9.36
N ASP A 232 -11.19 10.61 10.03
CA ASP A 232 -10.59 11.21 11.22
C ASP A 232 -10.55 10.23 12.41
N GLU A 233 -11.59 9.40 12.56
CA GLU A 233 -11.63 8.33 13.56
C GLU A 233 -10.62 7.22 13.23
N LEU A 234 -10.55 6.77 11.97
CA LEU A 234 -9.56 5.78 11.52
C LEU A 234 -8.11 6.27 11.75
N TRP A 235 -7.84 7.54 11.47
CA TRP A 235 -6.53 8.13 11.70
C TRP A 235 -6.19 8.25 13.19
N LYS A 236 -7.15 8.71 14.01
CA LYS A 236 -6.94 8.95 15.44
C LYS A 236 -6.87 7.67 16.27
N SER A 237 -7.49 6.59 15.82
CA SER A 237 -7.42 5.30 16.53
C SER A 237 -6.00 4.72 16.54
N GLY A 238 -5.17 5.08 15.55
CA GLY A 238 -3.83 4.50 15.37
C GLY A 238 -3.85 3.10 14.76
N CYS A 239 -5.03 2.51 14.52
CA CYS A 239 -5.20 1.17 13.95
C CYS A 239 -5.39 1.19 12.42
N GLY A 240 -5.25 2.35 11.78
CA GLY A 240 -5.52 2.51 10.34
C GLY A 240 -4.73 1.57 9.44
N GLU A 241 -3.46 1.30 9.75
CA GLU A 241 -2.63 0.37 8.98
C GLU A 241 -3.19 -1.06 9.04
N THR A 242 -3.46 -1.58 10.23
CA THR A 242 -4.02 -2.92 10.46
C THR A 242 -5.38 -3.07 9.77
N VAL A 243 -6.25 -2.06 9.90
CA VAL A 243 -7.57 -2.08 9.27
C VAL A 243 -7.47 -2.09 7.75
N VAL A 244 -6.59 -1.27 7.17
CA VAL A 244 -6.33 -1.30 5.73
C VAL A 244 -5.84 -2.68 5.30
N GLU A 245 -4.86 -3.25 5.99
CA GLU A 245 -4.25 -4.54 5.65
C GLU A 245 -5.29 -5.67 5.63
N MET A 246 -6.18 -5.74 6.62
CA MET A 246 -7.29 -6.70 6.63
C MET A 246 -8.27 -6.54 5.47
N LEU A 247 -8.45 -5.32 4.95
CA LEU A 247 -9.41 -5.06 3.87
C LEU A 247 -8.83 -5.33 2.48
N ILE A 248 -7.53 -5.15 2.28
CA ILE A 248 -6.95 -5.14 0.94
C ILE A 248 -6.07 -6.34 0.63
N ASP A 249 -5.58 -7.06 1.65
CA ASP A 249 -4.67 -8.19 1.51
C ASP A 249 -5.30 -9.47 2.08
N ILE A 250 -5.34 -10.52 1.26
CA ILE A 250 -5.82 -11.84 1.67
C ILE A 250 -4.93 -12.42 2.77
N ASN A 251 -3.60 -12.24 2.66
CA ASN A 251 -2.66 -12.74 3.66
C ASN A 251 -2.72 -11.90 4.95
N GLY A 252 -2.89 -10.59 4.82
CA GLY A 252 -3.14 -9.67 5.92
C GLY A 252 -4.38 -10.02 6.73
N PHE A 253 -5.51 -10.27 6.06
CA PHE A 253 -6.72 -10.77 6.72
C PHE A 253 -6.49 -12.11 7.41
N TRP A 254 -5.92 -13.09 6.69
CA TRP A 254 -5.69 -14.44 7.23
C TRP A 254 -4.75 -14.45 8.43
N GLY A 255 -3.68 -13.64 8.37
CA GLY A 255 -2.74 -13.47 9.47
C GLY A 255 -3.40 -12.85 10.70
N TYR A 256 -4.29 -11.88 10.50
CA TYR A 256 -5.03 -11.26 11.60
C TYR A 256 -6.10 -12.19 12.21
N GLU A 257 -6.82 -12.95 11.39
CA GLU A 257 -7.82 -13.94 11.85
C GLU A 257 -7.17 -15.03 12.69
N ASN A 258 -5.95 -15.46 12.35
CA ASN A 258 -5.22 -16.53 13.03
C ASN A 258 -4.15 -16.01 14.02
N ARG A 259 -4.18 -14.72 14.36
CA ARG A 259 -3.15 -14.08 15.21
C ARG A 259 -2.97 -14.75 16.58
N GLU A 260 -4.04 -15.30 17.14
CA GLU A 260 -4.01 -16.00 18.44
C GLU A 260 -3.22 -17.31 18.34
N ASN A 261 -3.43 -18.09 17.28
CA ASN A 261 -2.68 -19.34 17.05
C ASN A 261 -1.17 -19.07 16.91
N TYR A 262 -0.79 -17.98 16.22
CA TYR A 262 0.61 -17.60 16.09
C TYR A 262 1.21 -17.10 17.41
N ALA A 263 0.42 -16.51 18.30
CA ALA A 263 0.89 -16.13 19.62
C ALA A 263 1.18 -17.38 20.47
N GLU A 264 0.27 -18.37 20.44
CA GLU A 264 0.43 -19.65 21.15
C GLU A 264 1.65 -20.44 20.67
N GLU A 265 1.87 -20.53 19.34
CA GLU A 265 3.06 -21.21 18.79
C GLU A 265 4.36 -20.56 19.26
N ASN A 266 4.44 -19.23 19.26
CA ASN A 266 5.67 -18.53 19.70
C ASN A 266 5.92 -18.67 21.21
N GLU A 267 4.87 -18.68 22.02
CA GLU A 267 4.98 -18.93 23.47
C GLU A 267 5.50 -20.35 23.75
N GLU A 268 5.02 -21.37 23.02
CA GLU A 268 5.51 -22.75 23.14
C GLU A 268 6.99 -22.87 22.76
N TYR A 269 7.43 -22.19 21.68
CA TYR A 269 8.84 -22.18 21.28
C TYR A 269 9.75 -21.49 22.29
N ASP A 270 9.32 -20.36 22.87
CA ASP A 270 10.12 -19.64 23.87
C ASP A 270 10.27 -20.47 25.16
N GLU A 271 9.20 -21.17 25.59
CA GLU A 271 9.26 -22.11 26.73
C GLU A 271 10.20 -23.30 26.47
N GLU A 272 10.18 -23.90 25.27
CA GLU A 272 11.11 -24.97 24.89
C GLU A 272 12.57 -24.50 24.90
N VAL A 273 12.83 -23.30 24.39
CA VAL A 273 14.18 -22.70 24.34
C VAL A 273 14.68 -22.35 25.73
N GLU A 274 13.85 -21.78 26.60
CA GLU A 274 14.20 -21.52 28.01
C GLU A 274 14.46 -22.83 28.79
N GLY A 275 13.66 -23.88 28.54
CA GLY A 275 13.84 -25.20 29.13
C GLY A 275 15.17 -25.86 28.74
N LEU A 276 15.64 -25.63 27.50
CA LEU A 276 16.95 -26.11 27.03
C LEU A 276 18.14 -25.30 27.56
N MET A 277 17.96 -24.01 27.89
CA MET A 277 19.04 -23.17 28.46
C MET A 277 19.19 -23.33 29.98
N THR A 278 18.17 -23.86 30.66
CA THR A 278 18.16 -24.05 32.12
C THR A 278 18.51 -25.47 32.58
N ALA A 279 18.70 -26.41 31.65
CA ALA A 279 19.13 -27.79 31.89
C ALA A 279 20.64 -28.00 31.68
#